data_AF-A0A356FAT8-F1
#
_entry.id   AF-A0A356FAT8-F1
#
_cell.length_a   1.000
_cell.length_b   1.000
_cell.length_c   1.000
_cell.angle_alpha   90.00
_cell.angle_beta   90.00
_cell.angle_gamma   90.00
#
_symmetry.space_group_name_H-M   'P 1'
#
loop_
_entity.id
_entity.type
_entity.pdbx_description
1 polymer ?
#
loop_
_entity_poly.entity_id
_entity_poly.type
_entity_poly.pdbx_seq_one_letter_code
_entity_poly.pdbx_strand_id
1 'polypeptide(L)' 'RHLAGLGHQVIGDTTYGKGKINRFLKEEHGLPRMFLHCVRLGFEHPGSGERVEIRAPLAEDLRAFLLNLPGCPSQLLEEA' A
#
# COMPACT_ATOMS: atom_id res chain seq x y z
N ARG A 1 0.52 7.51 11.06
CA ARG A 1 1.18 8.00 12.31
C ARG A 1 2.67 7.66 12.39
N HIS A 2 3.11 6.40 12.50
CA HIS A 2 4.54 6.08 12.70
C HIS A 2 5.44 6.60 11.57
N LEU A 3 5.13 6.25 10.32
CA LEU A 3 5.92 6.70 9.17
C LEU A 3 5.84 8.24 8.99
N ALA A 4 4.67 8.83 9.26
CA ALA A 4 4.51 10.29 9.25
C ALA A 4 5.40 11.00 10.29
N GLY A 5 5.56 10.41 11.48
CA GLY A 5 6.45 10.94 12.53
C GLY A 5 7.93 10.91 12.14
N LEU A 6 8.31 10.03 11.21
CA LEU A 6 9.66 9.98 10.62
C LEU A 6 9.80 10.86 9.36
N GLY A 7 8.77 11.60 8.97
CA GLY A 7 8.76 12.39 7.74
C GLY A 7 8.46 11.60 6.45
N HIS A 8 8.13 10.31 6.57
CA HIS A 8 7.78 9.42 5.45
C HIS A 8 6.28 9.11 5.44
N GLN A 9 5.42 10.12 5.26
CA GLN A 9 3.98 9.89 5.26
C GLN A 9 3.57 8.90 4.16
N VAL A 10 2.57 8.04 4.44
CA VAL A 10 1.99 7.18 3.41
C VAL A 10 1.23 8.04 2.41
N ILE A 11 1.48 7.83 1.12
CA ILE A 11 0.79 8.55 0.05
C ILE A 11 -0.70 8.18 0.03
N GLY A 12 -1.57 9.17 -0.18
CA GLY A 12 -3.02 9.00 -0.10
C GLY A 12 -3.60 8.98 1.32
N ASP A 13 -2.78 9.10 2.37
CA ASP A 13 -3.25 9.29 3.75
C ASP A 13 -3.85 10.71 3.91
N THR A 14 -5.15 10.81 4.19
CA THR A 14 -5.86 12.10 4.35
C THR A 14 -5.70 12.71 5.74
N THR A 15 -5.24 11.93 6.73
CA THR A 15 -5.13 12.36 8.13
C THR A 15 -3.73 12.85 8.46
N TYR A 16 -2.71 12.13 8.00
CA TYR A 16 -1.30 12.43 8.29
C TYR A 16 -0.47 12.77 7.06
N GLY A 17 -1.03 12.64 5.85
CA GLY A 17 -0.34 12.92 4.59
C GLY A 17 -0.36 14.38 4.16
N LYS A 18 0.22 14.64 2.98
CA LYS A 18 0.30 15.99 2.39
C LYS A 18 -0.73 16.13 1.28
N GLY A 19 -1.76 16.94 1.49
CA GLY A 19 -2.88 17.09 0.56
C GLY A 19 -2.48 17.48 -0.87
N LYS A 20 -1.44 18.32 -1.05
CA LYS A 20 -0.92 18.67 -2.38
C LYS A 20 -0.33 17.46 -3.11
N ILE A 21 0.43 16.62 -2.42
CA ILE A 21 1.03 15.40 -3.00
C ILE A 21 -0.07 14.39 -3.31
N ASN A 22 -1.02 14.18 -2.39
CA ASN A 22 -2.12 13.25 -2.60
C ASN A 22 -2.98 13.65 -3.81
N ARG A 23 -3.26 14.95 -3.95
CA ARG A 23 -4.01 15.48 -5.10
C ARG A 23 -3.25 15.24 -6.40
N PHE A 24 -1.98 15.62 -6.45
CA PHE A 24 -1.12 15.40 -7.61
C PHE A 24 -1.06 13.92 -8.02
N LEU A 25 -0.80 13.01 -7.08
CA LEU A 25 -0.74 11.56 -7.38
C LEU A 25 -2.09 10.98 -7.82
N LYS A 26 -3.19 11.52 -7.31
CA LYS A 26 -4.54 11.13 -7.73
C LYS A 26 -4.85 11.61 -9.15
N GLU A 27 -4.53 12.87 -9.46
CA GLU A 27 -4.83 13.50 -10.74
C GLU A 27 -3.93 12.99 -11.87
N GLU A 28 -2.63 12.86 -11.61
CA GLU A 28 -1.64 12.53 -12.65
C GLU A 28 -1.36 11.03 -12.79
N HIS A 29 -1.50 10.26 -11.69
CA HIS A 29 -1.12 8.83 -11.66
C HIS A 29 -2.26 7.91 -11.22
N GLY A 30 -3.43 8.46 -10.89
CA GLY A 30 -4.64 7.68 -10.61
C GLY A 30 -4.67 6.99 -9.25
N LEU A 31 -3.90 7.44 -8.24
CA LEU A 31 -3.95 6.84 -6.90
C LEU A 31 -5.33 7.06 -6.23
N PRO A 32 -6.14 6.01 -6.00
CA PRO A 32 -7.54 6.21 -5.60
C PRO A 32 -7.73 6.31 -4.08
N ARG A 33 -6.78 5.77 -3.31
CA ARG A 33 -6.81 5.67 -1.85
C ARG A 33 -5.39 5.68 -1.27
N MET A 34 -5.29 5.63 0.05
CA MET A 34 -4.01 5.42 0.73
C MET A 34 -3.29 4.17 0.18
N PHE A 35 -2.02 4.33 -0.21
CA PHE A 35 -1.17 3.24 -0.69
C PHE A 35 -0.69 2.40 0.50
N LEU A 36 -1.63 1.63 1.05
CA LEU A 36 -1.42 0.72 2.16
C LEU A 36 -2.20 -0.56 1.87
N HIS A 37 -1.52 -1.70 1.98
CA HIS A 37 -2.07 -3.02 1.68
C HIS A 37 -1.47 -4.07 2.61
N CYS A 38 -2.31 -4.96 3.14
CA CYS A 38 -1.86 -6.07 3.98
C CYS A 38 -1.59 -7.28 3.09
N VAL A 39 -0.34 -7.42 2.61
CA VAL A 39 0.07 -8.51 1.71
C VAL A 39 0.04 -9.89 2.36
N ARG A 40 0.23 -9.93 3.68
CA ARG A 40 0.37 -11.18 4.44
C ARG A 40 -0.14 -11.02 5.85
N LEU A 41 -0.97 -11.97 6.28
CA LEU A 41 -1.46 -12.09 7.63
C LEU A 41 -1.12 -13.49 8.15
N GLY A 42 -0.48 -13.55 9.32
CA GLY A 42 -0.13 -14.82 9.96
C GLY A 42 -0.51 -14.82 11.43
N PHE A 43 -1.20 -15.85 11.86
CA PHE A 43 -1.69 -16.00 13.23
C PHE A 43 -1.86 -17.49 13.58
N GLU A 44 -2.07 -17.79 14.87
CA GLU A 44 -2.42 -19.14 15.32
C GLU A 44 -3.93 -19.29 15.28
N HIS A 45 -4.42 -20.37 14.69
CA HIS A 45 -5.85 -20.64 14.61
C HIS A 45 -6.41 -20.83 16.04
N PRO A 46 -7.42 -20.05 16.46
CA PRO A 46 -7.86 -20.03 17.86
C PRO A 46 -8.48 -21.35 18.33
N GLY A 47 -8.95 -22.19 17.41
CA GLY A 47 -9.53 -23.49 17.73
C GLY A 47 -8.55 -24.67 17.67
N SER A 48 -7.63 -24.67 16.70
CA SER A 48 -6.72 -25.80 16.45
C SER A 48 -5.29 -25.56 16.91
N GLY A 49 -4.90 -24.31 17.17
CA GLY A 49 -3.51 -23.94 17.47
C GLY A 49 -2.57 -23.98 16.26
N GLU A 50 -3.05 -24.40 15.09
CA GLU A 50 -2.23 -24.49 13.89
C GLU A 50 -1.85 -23.11 13.35
N ARG A 51 -0.66 -23.02 12.76
CA ARG A 51 -0.21 -21.79 12.12
C ARG A 51 -1.00 -21.56 10.82
N VAL A 52 -1.72 -20.44 10.75
CA VAL A 52 -2.40 -19.98 9.55
C VAL A 52 -1.59 -18.85 8.93
N GLU A 53 -1.37 -18.93 7.61
CA GLU A 53 -0.86 -17.84 6.80
C GLU A 53 -1.81 -17.57 5.64
N ILE A 54 -2.22 -16.32 5.51
CA ILE A 54 -3.05 -15.81 4.43
C ILE A 54 -2.21 -14.81 3.64
N ARG A 55 -2.23 -14.93 2.32
CA ARG A 55 -1.58 -14.00 1.40
C ARG A 55 -2.63 -13.36 0.51
N ALA A 56 -2.51 -12.06 0.32
CA ALA A 56 -3.34 -11.29 -0.59
C ALA A 56 -2.42 -10.53 -1.52
N PRO A 57 -2.40 -10.83 -2.83
CA PRO A 57 -1.61 -10.04 -3.77
C PRO A 57 -2.05 -8.57 -3.72
N LEU A 58 -1.18 -7.67 -4.16
CA LEU A 58 -1.44 -6.25 -4.24
C LEU A 58 -2.74 -6.04 -5.00
N ALA A 59 -3.63 -5.26 -4.39
CA ALA A 59 -4.90 -4.92 -5.01
C ALA A 59 -4.66 -4.23 -6.37
N GLU A 60 -5.48 -4.59 -7.35
CA GLU A 60 -5.31 -4.14 -8.74
C GLU A 60 -5.28 -2.62 -8.87
N ASP A 61 -6.01 -1.91 -8.01
CA ASP A 61 -6.03 -0.45 -7.96
C ASP A 61 -4.66 0.15 -7.61
N LEU A 62 -3.94 -0.44 -6.67
CA LEU A 62 -2.59 -0.03 -6.29
C LEU A 62 -1.55 -0.51 -7.31
N ARG A 63 -1.76 -1.68 -7.91
CA ARG A 63 -0.91 -2.20 -8.98
C ARG A 63 -0.96 -1.30 -10.22
N ALA A 64 -2.15 -0.88 -10.63
CA ALA A 64 -2.35 0.06 -11.73
C ALA A 64 -1.67 1.41 -11.46
N PHE A 65 -1.72 1.92 -10.22
CA PHE A 65 -0.98 3.11 -9.84
C PHE A 65 0.54 2.95 -10.01
N LEU A 66 1.13 1.82 -9.58
CA LEU A 66 2.56 1.56 -9.74
C LEU A 66 2.97 1.55 -11.23
N LEU A 67 2.17 0.93 -12.09
CA LEU A 67 2.43 0.90 -13.54
C LEU A 67 2.40 2.29 -14.19
N ASN A 68 1.61 3.22 -13.63
CA ASN A 68 1.52 4.60 -14.10
C ASN A 68 2.58 5.52 -13.49
N LEU A 69 3.40 5.03 -12.56
CA LEU A 69 4.42 5.83 -11.87
C LEU A 69 5.74 5.81 -12.67
N PRO A 70 6.28 6.98 -13.07
CA PRO A 70 7.54 7.03 -13.81
C PRO A 70 8.68 6.47 -12.97
N GLY A 71 9.46 5.56 -13.57
CA GLY A 71 10.59 4.92 -12.91
C GLY A 71 10.21 3.90 -11.83
N CYS A 72 8.99 3.33 -11.89
CA CYS A 72 8.57 2.27 -10.98
C CYS A 72 9.58 1.11 -11.00
N PRO A 73 10.21 0.77 -9.85
CA PRO A 73 11.07 -0.41 -9.77
C PRO A 73 10.26 -1.68 -10.04
N SER A 74 10.75 -2.56 -10.93
CA SER A 74 10.06 -3.79 -11.32
C SER A 74 9.83 -4.74 -10.14
N GLN A 75 10.71 -4.69 -9.13
CA GLN A 75 10.64 -5.49 -7.92
C GLN A 75 9.34 -5.26 -7.13
N LEU A 76 8.79 -4.03 -7.19
CA LEU A 76 7.52 -3.71 -6.51
C LEU A 76 6.30 -4.37 -7.17
N LEU A 77 6.43 -4.87 -8.40
CA LEU A 77 5.37 -5.57 -9.13
C LEU A 77 5.46 -7.10 -8.98
N GLU A 78 6.62 -7.62 -8.55
CA GLU A 78 6.88 -9.05 -8.38
C GLU A 78 6.45 -9.54 -6.98
N GLU A 79 6.56 -8.67 -5.97
CA GLU A 79 6.13 -8.93 -4.59
C GLU A 79 4.67 -8.54 -4.31
N ALA A 80 4.03 -7.95 -5.33
CA ALA A 80 2.67 -7.46 -5.37
C ALA A 80 1.69 -8.57 -5.78
#